data_AF-A0A2W5T408-F1
#
_entry.id   AF-A0A2W5T408-F1
#
_cell.length_a   1.000
_cell.length_b   1.000
_cell.length_c   1.000
_cell.angle_alpha   90.00
_cell.angle_beta   90.00
_cell.angle_gamma   90.00
#
_symmetry.space_group_name_H-M   'P 1'
#
loop_
_entity.id
_entity.type
_entity.pdbx_description
1 polymer ?
#
loop_
_entity_poly.entity_id
_entity_poly.type
_entity_poly.pdbx_seq_one_letter_code
_entity_poly.pdbx_strand_id
1 'polypeptide(L)'
;MKWSALAAALSGCATTPPVPPPVVEAPVDVAAAPRATVDAFLTAVDAKNFEGVHALLAKSLRDRYDVTRLRTDFELEPNARARVDAIRAARSAPFQLSDSAASLPLHHDRRLRLVREDAQWKIASLE
;
A
#
# COMPACT_ATOMS: atom_id res chain seq x y z
N MET A 1 -3.17 68.03 -9.19
CA MET A 1 -4.56 67.92 -8.69
C MET A 1 -4.98 66.46 -8.74
N LYS A 2 -5.57 66.01 -7.63
CA LYS A 2 -6.31 64.75 -7.40
C LYS A 2 -5.50 63.49 -7.08
N TRP A 3 -5.70 63.12 -5.82
CA TRP A 3 -5.30 61.94 -5.07
C TRP A 3 -5.96 60.64 -5.53
N SER A 4 -5.44 59.56 -4.94
CA SER A 4 -6.09 58.32 -4.53
C SER A 4 -5.71 57.10 -5.35
N ALA A 5 -5.55 55.90 -4.81
CA ALA A 5 -5.36 55.34 -3.46
C ALA A 5 -5.38 53.81 -3.68
N LEU A 6 -4.89 53.04 -2.70
CA LEU A 6 -5.20 51.63 -2.44
C LEU A 6 -4.59 50.60 -3.42
N ALA A 7 -4.25 49.36 -3.05
CA ALA A 7 -4.03 48.70 -1.78
C ALA A 7 -3.42 47.32 -2.09
N ALA A 8 -2.60 46.84 -1.16
CA ALA A 8 -2.43 45.46 -0.70
C ALA A 8 -2.99 44.28 -1.54
N ALA A 9 -2.18 43.24 -1.74
CA ALA A 9 -2.34 41.97 -1.02
C ALA A 9 -1.27 40.95 -1.42
N LEU A 10 -0.61 40.40 -0.39
CA LEU A 10 0.23 39.22 -0.42
C LEU A 10 -0.62 38.01 -0.82
N SER A 11 -0.42 37.45 -2.01
CA SER A 11 -0.91 36.09 -2.31
C SER A 11 0.05 35.07 -1.72
N GLY A 12 -0.24 34.66 -0.49
CA GLY A 12 0.27 33.41 0.07
C GLY A 12 -0.29 32.23 -0.73
N CYS A 13 0.59 31.43 -1.33
CA CYS A 13 0.24 30.10 -1.82
C CYS A 13 -0.07 29.22 -0.61
N ALA A 14 -1.36 29.07 -0.29
CA ALA A 14 -1.82 28.01 0.59
C ALA A 14 -1.72 26.69 -0.19
N THR A 15 -0.70 25.88 0.14
CA THR A 15 -0.69 24.45 -0.19
C THR A 15 -1.84 23.80 0.56
N THR A 16 -2.92 23.45 -0.15
CA THR A 16 -3.99 22.63 0.42
C THR A 16 -3.40 21.27 0.80
N PRO A 17 -3.54 20.81 2.05
CA PRO A 17 -3.15 19.43 2.38
C PRO A 17 -4.03 18.46 1.58
N PRO A 18 -3.48 17.35 1.07
CA PRO A 18 -4.27 16.35 0.38
C PRO A 18 -5.30 15.78 1.37
N VAL A 19 -6.58 16.02 1.09
CA VAL A 19 -7.70 15.39 1.80
C VAL A 19 -7.51 13.87 1.68
N PRO A 20 -7.36 13.12 2.78
CA PRO A 20 -7.36 11.66 2.69
C PRO A 20 -8.74 11.23 2.18
N PRO A 21 -8.84 10.34 1.18
CA PRO A 21 -10.12 9.86 0.69
C PRO A 21 -10.93 9.23 1.85
N PRO A 22 -12.27 9.31 1.81
CA PRO A 22 -13.11 8.70 2.84
C PRO A 22 -12.78 7.21 2.94
N VAL A 23 -12.42 6.77 4.14
CA VAL A 23 -12.13 5.37 4.46
C VAL A 23 -13.46 4.62 4.47
N VAL A 24 -13.88 4.12 3.31
CA VAL A 24 -15.09 3.31 3.19
C VAL A 24 -14.69 1.85 3.46
N GLU A 25 -15.21 1.27 4.54
CA GLU A 25 -15.14 -0.17 4.75
C GLU A 25 -15.89 -0.86 3.61
N ALA A 26 -15.17 -1.64 2.82
CA ALA A 26 -15.76 -2.23 1.62
C ALA A 26 -16.59 -3.48 1.92
N PRO A 27 -17.66 -3.72 1.15
CA PRO A 27 -18.37 -4.99 1.18
C PRO A 27 -17.41 -6.16 0.89
N VAL A 28 -17.64 -7.30 1.55
CA VAL A 28 -16.82 -8.52 1.44
C VAL A 28 -16.58 -8.98 -0.01
N ASP A 29 -17.55 -8.78 -0.91
CA ASP A 29 -17.43 -9.14 -2.33
C ASP A 29 -16.43 -8.29 -3.10
N VAL A 30 -16.31 -7.00 -2.78
CA VAL A 30 -15.39 -6.07 -3.46
C VAL A 30 -13.95 -6.26 -2.94
N ALA A 31 -13.82 -6.68 -1.67
CA ALA A 31 -12.53 -6.99 -1.04
C ALA A 31 -11.98 -8.39 -1.40
N ALA A 32 -12.73 -9.22 -2.13
CA ALA A 32 -12.33 -10.58 -2.49
C ALA A 32 -11.04 -10.61 -3.33
N ALA A 33 -10.93 -9.74 -4.34
CA ALA A 33 -9.77 -9.68 -5.23
C ALA A 33 -8.46 -9.22 -4.54
N PRO A 34 -8.43 -8.13 -3.75
CA PRO A 34 -7.24 -7.77 -2.99
C PRO A 34 -6.91 -8.80 -1.91
N ARG A 35 -7.91 -9.41 -1.24
CA ARG A 35 -7.65 -10.49 -0.28
C ARG A 35 -7.02 -11.72 -0.94
N ALA A 36 -7.52 -12.15 -2.10
CA ALA A 36 -6.91 -13.24 -2.87
C ALA A 36 -5.46 -12.96 -3.25
N THR A 37 -5.11 -11.69 -3.49
CA THR A 37 -3.72 -11.28 -3.78
C THR A 37 -2.83 -11.40 -2.54
N VAL A 38 -3.34 -11.02 -1.35
CA VAL A 38 -2.64 -11.22 -0.08
C VAL A 38 -2.44 -12.72 0.20
N ASP A 39 -3.47 -13.54 -0.01
CA ASP A 39 -3.38 -15.00 0.20
C ASP A 39 -2.39 -15.66 -0.77
N ALA A 40 -2.36 -15.21 -2.04
CA ALA A 40 -1.37 -15.66 -3.02
C ALA A 40 0.06 -15.27 -2.61
N PHE A 41 0.25 -14.06 -2.07
CA PHE A 41 1.54 -13.61 -1.56
C PHE A 41 2.01 -14.46 -0.38
N LEU A 42 1.14 -14.70 0.61
CA LEU A 42 1.46 -15.54 1.76
C LEU A 42 1.81 -16.97 1.33
N THR A 43 1.05 -17.53 0.38
CA THR A 43 1.31 -18.85 -0.20
C THR A 43 2.67 -18.90 -0.90
N ALA A 44 3.01 -17.88 -1.69
CA ALA A 44 4.28 -17.80 -2.39
C ALA A 44 5.47 -17.68 -1.43
N VAL A 45 5.32 -16.90 -0.34
CA VAL A 45 6.31 -16.83 0.74
C VAL A 45 6.48 -18.18 1.43
N ASP A 46 5.38 -18.83 1.81
CA ASP A 46 5.42 -20.14 2.49
C ASP A 46 6.08 -21.22 1.61
N ALA A 47 5.85 -21.17 0.29
CA ALA A 47 6.48 -22.03 -0.70
C ALA A 47 7.94 -21.64 -1.05
N LYS A 48 8.47 -20.55 -0.47
CA LYS A 48 9.76 -19.92 -0.85
C LYS A 48 9.86 -19.61 -2.35
N ASN A 49 8.72 -19.39 -3.01
CA ASN A 49 8.66 -18.99 -4.41
C ASN A 49 8.82 -17.48 -4.52
N PHE A 50 10.05 -17.01 -4.40
CA PHE A 50 10.36 -15.57 -4.40
C PHE A 50 10.11 -14.90 -5.76
N GLU A 51 10.11 -15.65 -6.86
CA GLU A 51 9.68 -15.15 -8.17
C GLU A 51 8.18 -14.82 -8.16
N GLY A 52 7.36 -15.74 -7.61
CA GLY A 52 5.93 -15.51 -7.42
C GLY A 52 5.64 -14.35 -6.47
N VAL A 53 6.43 -14.22 -5.39
CA VAL A 53 6.36 -13.07 -4.48
C VAL A 53 6.65 -11.77 -5.23
N HIS A 54 7.76 -11.71 -5.98
CA HIS A 54 8.17 -10.54 -6.75
C HIS A 54 7.10 -10.14 -7.77
N ALA A 55 6.51 -11.10 -8.49
CA ALA A 55 5.45 -10.85 -9.47
C ALA A 55 4.16 -10.25 -8.87
N LEU A 56 3.91 -10.47 -7.58
CA LEU A 56 2.78 -9.90 -6.83
C LEU A 56 3.08 -8.50 -6.28
N LEU A 57 4.34 -8.06 -6.30
CA LEU A 57 4.70 -6.71 -5.92
C LEU A 57 4.38 -5.69 -7.03
N ALA A 58 4.01 -4.49 -6.62
CA ALA A 58 3.81 -3.37 -7.51
C ALA A 58 5.12 -3.02 -8.22
N LYS A 59 5.01 -2.42 -9.40
CA LYS A 59 6.18 -2.06 -10.21
C LYS A 59 7.21 -1.25 -9.42
N SER A 60 6.76 -0.30 -8.60
CA SER A 60 7.63 0.52 -7.75
C SER A 60 8.51 -0.27 -6.78
N LEU A 61 8.04 -1.41 -6.27
CA LEU A 61 8.84 -2.31 -5.44
C LEU A 61 9.70 -3.24 -6.27
N ARG A 62 9.18 -3.78 -7.38
CA ARG A 62 9.94 -4.63 -8.31
C ARG A 62 11.15 -3.92 -8.90
N ASP A 63 11.02 -2.63 -9.19
CA ASP A 63 12.11 -1.79 -9.72
C ASP A 63 13.19 -1.51 -8.65
N ARG A 64 12.85 -1.62 -7.36
CA ARG A 64 13.77 -1.37 -6.22
C ARG A 64 14.39 -2.64 -5.65
N TYR A 65 13.67 -3.76 -5.72
CA TYR A 65 14.05 -5.03 -5.12
C TYR A 65 14.17 -6.11 -6.20
N ASP A 66 15.38 -6.65 -6.34
CA ASP A 66 15.62 -7.87 -7.11
C ASP A 66 15.18 -9.10 -6.32
N VAL A 67 14.80 -10.18 -7.03
CA VAL A 67 14.38 -11.47 -6.43
C VAL A 67 15.46 -12.02 -5.49
N THR A 68 16.73 -11.89 -5.88
CA THR A 68 17.88 -12.36 -5.08
C THR A 68 17.94 -11.62 -3.75
N ARG A 69 17.78 -10.29 -3.79
CA ARG A 69 17.80 -9.43 -2.60
C ARG A 69 16.60 -9.71 -1.71
N LEU A 70 15.42 -9.89 -2.30
CA LEU A 70 14.20 -10.22 -1.57
C LEU A 70 14.34 -11.55 -0.81
N ARG A 71 14.91 -12.58 -1.44
CA ARG A 71 15.22 -13.85 -0.76
C ARG A 71 16.19 -13.63 0.39
N THR A 72 17.29 -12.93 0.14
CA THR A 72 18.32 -12.67 1.15
C THR A 72 17.76 -11.90 2.35
N ASP A 73 16.94 -10.88 2.14
CA ASP A 73 16.28 -10.13 3.22
C ASP A 73 15.32 -11.04 4.01
N PHE A 74 14.60 -11.94 3.33
CA PHE A 74 13.72 -12.90 4.00
C PHE A 74 14.46 -13.96 4.83
N GLU A 75 15.67 -14.35 4.41
CA GLU A 75 16.50 -15.34 5.10
C GLU A 75 17.30 -14.73 6.26
N LEU A 76 17.76 -13.50 6.11
CA LEU A 76 18.63 -12.82 7.08
C LEU A 76 17.88 -11.99 8.10
N GLU A 77 16.72 -11.43 7.75
CA GLU A 77 16.06 -10.43 8.58
C GLU A 77 14.91 -11.05 9.40
N PRO A 78 15.03 -11.14 10.75
CA PRO A 78 13.91 -11.59 11.59
C PRO A 78 12.65 -10.70 11.42
N ASN A 79 12.85 -9.46 11.00
CA ASN A 79 11.77 -8.53 10.69
C ASN A 79 10.92 -8.96 9.48
N ALA A 80 11.51 -9.60 8.46
CA ALA A 80 10.76 -10.03 7.28
C ALA A 80 9.71 -11.08 7.66
N ARG A 81 10.09 -12.03 8.53
CA ARG A 81 9.17 -13.03 9.07
C ARG A 81 8.06 -12.40 9.91
N ALA A 82 8.42 -11.50 10.83
CA ALA A 82 7.44 -10.79 11.67
C ALA A 82 6.44 -9.96 10.86
N ARG A 83 6.87 -9.39 9.72
CA ARG A 83 5.98 -8.67 8.79
C ARG A 83 4.97 -9.60 8.13
N VAL A 84 5.42 -10.77 7.66
CA VAL A 84 4.53 -11.78 7.07
C VAL A 84 3.53 -12.32 8.09
N ASP A 85 3.97 -12.55 9.33
CA ASP A 85 3.09 -12.99 10.40
C ASP A 85 2.04 -11.90 10.74
N ALA A 86 2.43 -10.62 10.73
CA ALA A 86 1.49 -9.51 10.90
C ALA A 86 0.44 -9.45 9.77
N ILE A 87 0.85 -9.65 8.51
CA ILE A 87 -0.08 -9.72 7.37
C ILE A 87 -1.03 -10.92 7.52
N ARG A 88 -0.50 -12.08 7.95
CA ARG A 88 -1.30 -13.29 8.17
C ARG A 88 -2.34 -13.10 9.26
N ALA A 89 -1.97 -12.44 10.37
CA ALA A 89 -2.90 -12.13 11.45
C ALA A 89 -4.01 -11.16 10.99
N ALA A 90 -3.64 -10.17 10.17
CA ALA A 90 -4.58 -9.16 9.69
C ALA A 90 -5.41 -9.59 8.47
N ARG A 91 -5.17 -10.75 7.86
CA ARG A 91 -5.86 -11.18 6.61
C ARG A 91 -7.39 -11.17 6.70
N SER A 92 -7.91 -11.43 7.91
CA SER A 92 -9.35 -11.47 8.20
C SER A 92 -9.94 -10.10 8.48
N ALA A 93 -9.11 -9.07 8.67
CA ALA A 93 -9.56 -7.70 8.91
C ALA A 93 -10.20 -7.10 7.65
N PRO A 94 -11.13 -6.14 7.79
CA PRO A 94 -11.73 -5.46 6.66
C PRO A 94 -10.69 -4.64 5.89
N PHE A 95 -10.73 -4.73 4.56
CA PHE A 95 -9.96 -3.85 3.69
C PHE A 95 -10.66 -2.50 3.58
N GLN A 96 -9.87 -1.44 3.65
CA GLN A 96 -10.28 -0.09 3.29
C GLN A 96 -10.01 0.06 1.79
N LEU A 97 -11.07 0.21 0.99
CA LEU A 97 -10.92 0.30 -0.47
C LEU A 97 -11.05 1.75 -0.96
N SER A 98 -10.37 2.02 -2.06
CA SER A 98 -10.50 3.20 -2.90
C SER A 98 -10.54 2.74 -4.36
N ASP A 99 -10.83 3.63 -5.31
CA ASP A 99 -11.03 3.27 -6.73
C ASP A 99 -9.86 2.48 -7.36
N SER A 100 -8.63 2.75 -6.92
CA SER A 100 -7.41 2.12 -7.46
C SER A 100 -6.47 1.56 -6.39
N ALA A 101 -6.88 1.57 -5.12
CA ALA A 101 -6.04 1.17 -3.99
C ALA A 101 -6.84 0.42 -2.92
N ALA A 102 -6.16 -0.44 -2.17
CA ALA A 102 -6.71 -1.11 -1.01
C ALA A 102 -5.70 -1.02 0.12
N SER A 103 -6.16 -0.76 1.35
CA SER A 103 -5.33 -0.83 2.53
C SER A 103 -5.89 -1.82 3.54
N LEU A 104 -5.02 -2.67 4.05
CA LEU A 104 -5.31 -3.59 5.14
C LEU A 104 -4.61 -3.07 6.40
N PRO A 105 -5.35 -2.66 7.44
CA PRO A 105 -4.74 -2.28 8.72
C PRO A 105 -4.05 -3.51 9.34
N LEU A 106 -2.81 -3.31 9.79
CA LEU A 106 -2.02 -4.29 10.53
C LEU A 106 -1.87 -3.83 11.99
N HIS A 107 -1.25 -4.66 12.83
CA HIS A 107 -0.94 -4.28 14.20
C HIS A 107 0.19 -3.22 14.27
N HIS A 108 0.13 -2.35 15.28
CA HIS A 108 1.08 -1.27 15.58
C HIS A 108 1.09 -0.14 14.53
N ASP A 109 -0.09 0.39 14.17
CA ASP A 109 -0.28 1.49 13.20
C ASP A 109 0.22 1.23 11.77
N ARG A 110 0.68 0.01 11.53
CA ARG A 110 1.13 -0.44 10.22
C ARG A 110 -0.05 -0.74 9.30
N ARG A 111 0.16 -0.62 8.00
CA ARG A 111 -0.83 -0.94 6.97
C ARG A 111 -0.15 -1.59 5.77
N LEU A 112 -0.78 -2.63 5.25
CA LEU A 112 -0.44 -3.19 3.96
C LEU A 112 -1.21 -2.41 2.90
N ARG A 113 -0.49 -1.81 1.96
CA ARG A 113 -1.08 -1.10 0.82
C ARG A 113 -0.99 -1.94 -0.43
N LEU A 114 -2.11 -2.04 -1.13
CA LEU A 114 -2.24 -2.63 -2.44
C LEU A 114 -2.70 -1.57 -3.43
N VAL A 115 -2.26 -1.72 -4.67
CA VAL A 115 -2.65 -0.87 -5.80
C VAL A 115 -3.11 -1.75 -6.95
N ARG A 116 -4.00 -1.22 -7.77
CA ARG A 116 -4.44 -1.90 -8.98
C ARG A 116 -3.57 -1.49 -10.16
N GLU A 117 -2.74 -2.40 -10.64
CA GLU A 117 -1.89 -2.26 -11.84
C GLU A 117 -2.37 -3.25 -12.91
N ASP A 118 -2.61 -2.79 -14.14
CA ASP A 118 -3.03 -3.64 -15.27
C ASP A 118 -4.24 -4.55 -14.95
N ALA A 119 -5.23 -3.97 -14.26
CA ALA A 119 -6.41 -4.66 -13.72
C ALA A 119 -6.15 -5.74 -12.65
N GLN A 120 -4.90 -5.98 -12.26
CA GLN A 120 -4.50 -6.89 -11.18
C GLN A 120 -4.16 -6.11 -9.91
N TRP A 121 -4.40 -6.71 -8.75
CA TRP A 121 -3.96 -6.14 -7.48
C TRP A 121 -2.49 -6.51 -7.23
N LYS A 122 -1.72 -5.55 -6.75
CA LYS A 122 -0.30 -5.68 -6.44
C LYS A 122 0.00 -5.06 -5.08
N ILE A 123 0.95 -5.64 -4.35
CA ILE A 123 1.40 -5.11 -3.06
C ILE A 123 2.36 -3.94 -3.31
N ALA A 124 1.97 -2.74 -2.89
CA ALA A 124 2.72 -1.52 -3.11
C ALA A 124 3.67 -1.18 -1.97
N SER A 125 3.25 -1.41 -0.73
CA SER A 125 4.07 -1.13 0.44
C SER A 125 3.54 -1.80 1.68
N LEU A 126 4.45 -2.00 2.62
CA LEU A 126 4.16 -2.26 4.02
C LEU A 126 4.65 -1.04 4.80
N GLU A 127 3.71 -0.21 5.25
CA GLU A 127 4.00 0.99 6.07
C GLU A 127 3.70 0.72 7.53
#